data_AF-A0A954JUR6-F1
#
_entry.id   AF-A0A954JUR6-F1
#
_cell.length_a   1.000
_cell.length_b   1.000
_cell.length_c   1.000
_cell.angle_alpha   90.00
_cell.angle_beta   90.00
_cell.angle_gamma   90.00
#
_symmetry.space_group_name_H-M   'P 1'
#
loop_
_entity.id
_entity.type
_entity.pdbx_description
1 polymer ?
#
loop_
_entity_poly.entity_id
_entity_poly.type
_entity_poly.pdbx_seq_one_letter_code
_entity_poly.pdbx_strand_id
1 'polypeptide(L)'
;LVEAIAEDPLLADTKLIAEAWDAAGAYQVGSFSHIRWAEWNGRYRDDIRRFWRGDVPTLGDYATRIAGSSDLYQKTGREPFHGVNFITAHDGFTLNDLVSYEHKHNYANREDNQDGENNNISMNFGVEGPTDDPAIIGMRERQIKNMLATLFLSQGVPMLLSGDECRRTQRGNNNTYCQDNAISWFDWSLVNKHKGLYRFCKELIHFRLCEPTLRQRNFLTGHSDGVEKLPDISWYNVMGQSVDWRYDKHCLLCILGARHSSRRVRDGSDLMILVNSSPDPQAFELPVGIKPKEWNLTIDTAARSPLDIFPKRDGATLYPRVAVLPPRSLRCFVRRGGRK
;
A
#
# COMPACT_ATOMS: atom_id res chain seq x y z
N LEU A 1 -6.91 -24.09 -22.84
CA LEU A 1 -6.09 -22.95 -23.31
C LEU A 1 -5.23 -22.37 -22.18
N VAL A 2 -5.81 -21.96 -21.05
CA VAL A 2 -5.05 -21.38 -19.92
C VAL A 2 -3.95 -22.34 -19.40
N GLU A 3 -4.25 -23.63 -19.26
CA GLU A 3 -3.26 -24.66 -18.90
C GLU A 3 -2.20 -24.84 -19.98
N ALA A 4 -2.60 -24.89 -21.26
CA ALA A 4 -1.67 -25.02 -22.37
C ALA A 4 -0.64 -23.87 -22.40
N ILE A 5 -1.04 -22.63 -22.09
CA ILE A 5 -0.11 -21.50 -21.96
C ILE A 5 0.83 -21.69 -20.75
N ALA A 6 0.29 -22.16 -19.62
CA ALA A 6 1.07 -22.35 -18.39
C ALA A 6 2.10 -23.47 -18.48
N GLU A 7 1.82 -24.49 -19.29
CA GLU A 7 2.66 -25.69 -19.46
C GLU A 7 3.52 -25.64 -20.73
N ASP A 8 3.36 -24.62 -21.58
CA ASP A 8 4.17 -24.46 -22.79
C ASP A 8 5.67 -24.28 -22.44
N PRO A 9 6.57 -25.17 -22.90
CA PRO A 9 7.99 -25.06 -22.62
C PRO A 9 8.62 -23.74 -23.10
N LEU A 10 8.08 -23.11 -24.15
CA LEU A 10 8.56 -21.82 -24.65
C LEU A 10 8.20 -20.67 -23.70
N LEU A 11 7.18 -20.84 -22.85
CA LEU A 11 6.69 -19.83 -21.92
C LEU A 11 7.07 -20.10 -20.45
N ALA A 12 7.79 -21.19 -20.16
CA ALA A 12 8.12 -21.62 -18.80
C ALA A 12 8.71 -20.49 -17.93
N ASP A 13 9.68 -19.75 -18.46
CA ASP A 13 10.37 -18.65 -17.78
C ASP A 13 9.69 -17.27 -17.94
N THR A 14 8.56 -17.20 -18.65
CA THR A 14 7.84 -15.95 -18.95
C THR A 14 6.80 -15.63 -17.88
N LYS A 15 6.87 -14.48 -17.24
CA LYS A 15 5.90 -14.09 -16.19
C LYS A 15 4.49 -13.96 -16.77
N LEU A 16 3.54 -14.69 -16.21
CA LEU A 16 2.13 -14.65 -16.59
C LEU A 16 1.33 -13.93 -15.51
N ILE A 17 0.57 -12.90 -15.91
CA ILE A 17 -0.27 -12.09 -15.02
C ILE A 17 -1.65 -11.98 -15.66
N ALA A 18 -2.70 -12.23 -14.89
CA ALA A 18 -4.09 -12.17 -15.35
C ALA A 18 -4.86 -11.02 -14.70
N GLU A 19 -5.73 -10.39 -15.48
CA GLU A 19 -6.93 -9.73 -14.98
C GLU A 19 -8.01 -10.82 -14.86
N ALA A 20 -8.22 -11.30 -13.63
CA ALA A 20 -9.00 -12.52 -13.39
C ALA A 20 -10.51 -12.27 -13.29
N TRP A 21 -11.06 -11.43 -14.16
CA TRP A 21 -12.50 -11.16 -14.27
C TRP A 21 -12.88 -10.75 -15.68
N ASP A 22 -14.19 -10.72 -15.97
CA ASP A 22 -14.72 -10.26 -17.25
C ASP A 22 -15.96 -9.38 -17.11
N ALA A 23 -16.33 -8.71 -18.20
CA ALA A 23 -17.50 -7.83 -18.26
C ALA A 23 -18.85 -8.60 -18.19
N ALA A 24 -18.85 -9.93 -18.35
CA ALA A 24 -20.03 -10.76 -18.23
C ALA A 24 -20.34 -11.15 -16.77
N GLY A 25 -19.48 -10.74 -15.83
CA GLY A 25 -19.67 -10.92 -14.39
C GLY A 25 -18.86 -12.05 -13.78
N ALA A 26 -17.97 -12.70 -14.54
CA ALA A 26 -17.06 -13.69 -13.96
C ALA A 26 -16.03 -12.99 -13.07
N TYR A 27 -15.85 -13.49 -11.85
CA TYR A 27 -14.85 -12.98 -10.91
C TYR A 27 -14.05 -14.14 -10.32
N GLN A 28 -12.81 -14.30 -10.76
CA GLN A 28 -11.94 -15.44 -10.48
C GLN A 28 -10.68 -15.06 -9.70
N VAL A 29 -10.63 -13.86 -9.08
CA VAL A 29 -9.53 -13.49 -8.19
C VAL A 29 -9.45 -14.50 -7.04
N GLY A 30 -8.29 -15.11 -6.85
CA GLY A 30 -8.05 -16.17 -5.87
C GLY A 30 -8.36 -17.59 -6.38
N SER A 31 -8.99 -17.73 -7.54
CA SER A 31 -9.35 -19.03 -8.15
C SER A 31 -8.90 -19.19 -9.61
N PHE A 32 -8.21 -18.21 -10.20
CA PHE A 32 -7.77 -18.26 -11.59
C PHE A 32 -6.56 -19.17 -11.77
N SER A 33 -6.80 -20.31 -12.43
CA SER A 33 -5.78 -21.31 -12.78
C SER A 33 -4.90 -21.76 -11.60
N HIS A 34 -3.85 -22.54 -11.90
CA HIS A 34 -2.88 -23.05 -10.94
C HIS A 34 -1.67 -22.11 -10.78
N ILE A 35 -0.65 -22.58 -10.03
CA ILE A 35 0.53 -21.88 -9.46
C ILE A 35 1.37 -21.07 -10.48
N ARG A 36 1.04 -21.09 -11.78
CA ARG A 36 1.80 -20.34 -12.77
C ARG A 36 1.32 -18.91 -13.00
N TRP A 37 0.11 -18.56 -12.59
CA TRP A 37 -0.46 -17.24 -12.87
C TRP A 37 -0.47 -16.35 -11.64
N ALA A 38 0.15 -15.17 -11.75
CA ALA A 38 -0.16 -14.07 -10.86
C ALA A 38 -1.44 -13.36 -11.32
N GLU A 39 -2.10 -12.64 -10.43
CA GLU A 39 -3.37 -11.99 -10.68
C GLU A 39 -3.31 -10.53 -10.21
N TRP A 40 -3.95 -9.63 -10.95
CA TRP A 40 -4.29 -8.30 -10.42
C TRP A 40 -5.22 -8.46 -9.22
N ASN A 41 -4.75 -8.03 -8.05
CA ASN A 41 -5.48 -8.19 -6.80
C ASN A 41 -6.48 -7.04 -6.61
N GLY A 42 -7.64 -7.15 -7.26
CA GLY A 42 -8.72 -6.17 -7.14
C GLY A 42 -9.24 -5.98 -5.70
N ARG A 43 -9.21 -7.03 -4.87
CA ARG A 43 -9.56 -6.93 -3.46
C ARG A 43 -8.57 -6.07 -2.66
N TYR A 44 -7.28 -6.21 -2.95
CA TYR A 44 -6.26 -5.32 -2.37
C TYR A 44 -6.56 -3.85 -2.69
N ARG A 45 -6.82 -3.55 -3.98
CA ARG A 45 -7.17 -2.20 -4.42
C ARG A 45 -8.35 -1.65 -3.62
N ASP A 46 -9.45 -2.38 -3.57
CA ASP A 46 -10.69 -1.90 -2.97
C ASP A 46 -10.57 -1.74 -1.46
N ASP A 47 -10.03 -2.74 -0.75
CA ASP A 47 -9.95 -2.69 0.71
C ASP A 47 -8.95 -1.65 1.22
N ILE A 48 -7.82 -1.45 0.54
CA ILE A 48 -6.87 -0.41 0.92
C ILE A 48 -7.45 0.99 0.65
N ARG A 49 -8.18 1.18 -0.46
CA ARG A 49 -8.90 2.44 -0.72
C ARG A 49 -9.94 2.72 0.36
N ARG A 50 -10.77 1.72 0.72
CA ARG A 50 -11.79 1.84 1.78
C ARG A 50 -11.16 2.17 3.13
N PHE A 51 -10.08 1.50 3.48
CA PHE A 51 -9.35 1.75 4.72
C PHE A 51 -8.89 3.20 4.82
N TRP A 52 -8.22 3.74 3.79
CA TRP A 52 -7.71 5.11 3.81
C TRP A 52 -8.79 6.18 3.65
N ARG A 53 -9.91 5.86 2.97
CA ARG A 53 -11.12 6.68 2.99
C ARG A 53 -11.70 6.79 4.40
N GLY A 54 -11.50 5.77 5.24
CA GLY A 54 -11.93 5.72 6.63
C GLY A 54 -13.22 4.93 6.85
N ASP A 55 -13.58 4.08 5.89
CA ASP A 55 -14.74 3.18 6.00
C ASP A 55 -14.57 2.21 7.18
N VAL A 56 -15.68 1.80 7.78
CA VAL A 56 -15.70 0.80 8.86
C VAL A 56 -16.79 -0.25 8.64
N PRO A 57 -16.53 -1.53 8.97
CA PRO A 57 -15.24 -2.10 9.38
C PRO A 57 -14.31 -2.36 8.18
N THR A 58 -13.00 -2.09 8.32
CA THR A 58 -11.97 -2.36 7.29
C THR A 58 -10.63 -2.85 7.84
N LEU A 59 -10.44 -2.88 9.17
CA LEU A 59 -9.14 -3.17 9.80
C LEU A 59 -8.64 -4.59 9.52
N GLY A 60 -9.53 -5.58 9.59
CA GLY A 60 -9.19 -6.98 9.30
C GLY A 60 -8.84 -7.21 7.83
N ASP A 61 -9.59 -6.57 6.92
CA ASP A 61 -9.30 -6.62 5.49
C ASP A 61 -7.94 -5.96 5.21
N TYR A 62 -7.70 -4.76 5.75
CA TYR A 62 -6.40 -4.08 5.66
C TYR A 62 -5.24 -4.97 6.11
N ALA A 63 -5.34 -5.57 7.31
CA ALA A 63 -4.30 -6.46 7.84
C ALA A 63 -4.05 -7.66 6.91
N THR A 64 -5.14 -8.26 6.39
CA THR A 64 -5.06 -9.40 5.47
C THR A 64 -4.39 -9.01 4.14
N ARG A 65 -4.73 -7.84 3.60
CA ARG A 65 -4.15 -7.31 2.36
C ARG A 65 -2.65 -7.04 2.51
N ILE A 66 -2.23 -6.34 3.57
CA ILE A 66 -0.79 -6.03 3.75
C ILE A 66 0.06 -7.26 4.08
N ALA A 67 -0.56 -8.32 4.63
CA ALA A 67 0.09 -9.61 4.89
C ALA A 67 0.16 -10.53 3.64
N GLY A 68 -0.31 -10.06 2.48
CA GLY A 68 -0.16 -10.75 1.19
C GLY A 68 -1.42 -11.50 0.71
N SER A 69 -2.59 -11.24 1.30
CA SER A 69 -3.87 -11.84 0.88
C SER A 69 -3.89 -13.38 0.95
N SER A 70 -3.51 -13.93 2.11
CA SER A 70 -3.51 -15.38 2.35
C SER A 70 -4.88 -16.03 2.18
N ASP A 71 -5.96 -15.29 2.44
CA ASP A 71 -7.34 -15.72 2.23
C ASP A 71 -7.66 -16.07 0.77
N LEU A 72 -6.94 -15.46 -0.19
CA LEU A 72 -7.11 -15.72 -1.62
C LEU A 72 -6.16 -16.80 -2.13
N TYR A 73 -4.89 -16.76 -1.73
CA TYR A 73 -3.85 -17.51 -2.41
C TYR A 73 -3.32 -18.72 -1.62
N GLN A 74 -3.33 -18.66 -0.28
CA GLN A 74 -2.65 -19.68 0.52
C GLN A 74 -3.30 -21.06 0.39
N LYS A 75 -4.65 -21.12 0.38
CA LYS A 75 -5.40 -22.39 0.31
C LYS A 75 -5.23 -23.14 -1.01
N THR A 76 -4.81 -22.45 -2.07
CA THR A 76 -4.60 -23.02 -3.41
C THR A 76 -3.14 -23.39 -3.68
N GLY A 77 -2.29 -23.38 -2.64
CA GLY A 77 -0.86 -23.68 -2.75
C GLY A 77 -0.03 -22.56 -3.38
N ARG A 78 -0.63 -21.39 -3.62
CA ARG A 78 0.04 -20.22 -4.17
C ARG A 78 0.73 -19.43 -3.07
N GLU A 79 1.72 -18.66 -3.45
CA GLU A 79 2.51 -17.79 -2.57
C GLU A 79 2.10 -16.30 -2.66
N PRO A 80 2.52 -15.43 -1.72
CA PRO A 80 2.16 -14.00 -1.73
C PRO A 80 2.44 -13.28 -3.05
N PHE A 81 3.47 -13.70 -3.80
CA PHE A 81 3.83 -13.07 -5.07
C PHE A 81 2.83 -13.33 -6.22
N HIS A 82 1.85 -14.21 -6.01
CA HIS A 82 0.73 -14.39 -6.95
C HIS A 82 -0.24 -13.22 -6.91
N GLY A 83 -0.28 -12.44 -5.83
CA GLY A 83 -1.04 -11.20 -5.76
C GLY A 83 -0.23 -10.02 -6.30
N VAL A 84 -0.66 -9.45 -7.42
CA VAL A 84 -0.20 -8.14 -7.89
C VAL A 84 -1.05 -7.07 -7.21
N ASN A 85 -0.49 -6.47 -6.17
CA ASN A 85 -1.11 -5.41 -5.40
C ASN A 85 -1.01 -4.08 -6.15
N PHE A 86 -2.10 -3.33 -6.19
CA PHE A 86 -2.13 -2.01 -6.79
C PHE A 86 -3.21 -1.16 -6.12
N ILE A 87 -3.00 0.16 -6.10
CA ILE A 87 -4.01 1.11 -5.62
C ILE A 87 -4.78 1.70 -6.79
N THR A 88 -4.11 1.88 -7.91
CA THR A 88 -4.58 2.58 -9.11
C THR A 88 -4.00 1.87 -10.33
N ALA A 89 -4.75 1.93 -11.42
CA ALA A 89 -4.39 1.36 -12.71
C ALA A 89 -4.81 2.34 -13.81
N HIS A 90 -4.65 1.94 -15.08
CA HIS A 90 -5.16 2.75 -16.18
C HIS A 90 -6.70 2.85 -16.15
N ASP A 91 -7.36 1.80 -15.64
CA ASP A 91 -8.78 1.83 -15.32
C ASP A 91 -9.05 2.56 -13.99
N GLY A 92 -10.05 3.43 -14.01
CA GLY A 92 -10.44 4.24 -12.87
C GLY A 92 -9.58 5.50 -12.72
N PHE A 93 -9.57 6.06 -11.51
CA PHE A 93 -8.81 7.26 -11.21
C PHE A 93 -7.29 7.00 -11.11
N THR A 94 -6.51 8.01 -11.51
CA THR A 94 -5.15 8.24 -11.00
C THR A 94 -5.14 8.40 -9.48
N LEU A 95 -3.98 8.25 -8.84
CA LEU A 95 -3.88 8.39 -7.38
C LEU A 95 -4.16 9.82 -6.90
N ASN A 96 -3.84 10.83 -7.71
CA ASN A 96 -4.21 12.21 -7.41
C ASN A 96 -5.72 12.42 -7.50
N ASP A 97 -6.38 11.84 -8.51
CA ASP A 97 -7.81 12.04 -8.72
C ASP A 97 -8.63 11.23 -7.72
N LEU A 98 -8.13 10.07 -7.27
CA LEU A 98 -8.72 9.26 -6.18
C LEU A 98 -8.88 10.06 -4.87
N VAL A 99 -8.00 11.03 -4.62
CA VAL A 99 -8.07 11.91 -3.44
C VAL A 99 -8.64 13.30 -3.76
N SER A 100 -9.06 13.54 -4.99
CA SER A 100 -9.54 14.86 -5.44
C SER A 100 -10.96 14.86 -5.95
N TYR A 101 -11.54 13.71 -6.28
CA TYR A 101 -12.88 13.60 -6.87
C TYR A 101 -13.70 12.51 -6.19
N GLU A 102 -14.96 12.80 -5.87
CA GLU A 102 -15.96 11.84 -5.41
C GLU A 102 -16.74 11.23 -6.57
N HIS A 103 -16.86 11.96 -7.68
CA HIS A 103 -17.61 11.52 -8.86
C HIS A 103 -16.72 11.49 -10.09
N LYS A 104 -17.08 10.64 -11.06
CA LYS A 104 -16.41 10.59 -12.37
C LYS A 104 -16.88 11.76 -13.25
N HIS A 105 -15.96 12.32 -14.03
CA HIS A 105 -16.13 13.46 -14.93
C HIS A 105 -15.70 13.05 -16.35
N ASN A 106 -16.37 12.05 -16.91
CA ASN A 106 -16.05 11.41 -18.19
C ASN A 106 -16.73 12.08 -19.39
N TYR A 107 -17.34 13.26 -19.23
CA TYR A 107 -18.05 13.96 -20.32
C TYR A 107 -17.20 14.16 -21.59
N ALA A 108 -15.88 14.27 -21.46
CA ALA A 108 -14.96 14.36 -22.60
C ALA A 108 -15.00 13.11 -23.52
N ASN A 109 -15.47 11.96 -23.01
CA ASN A 109 -15.58 10.69 -23.74
C ASN A 109 -16.80 10.65 -24.67
N ARG A 110 -17.75 11.59 -24.53
CA ARG A 110 -18.97 11.71 -25.35
C ARG A 110 -19.97 10.55 -25.23
N GLU A 111 -19.93 9.86 -24.10
CA GLU A 111 -20.91 8.82 -23.71
C GLU A 111 -21.84 9.31 -22.59
N ASP A 112 -22.06 10.63 -22.51
CA ASP A 112 -22.92 11.28 -21.50
C ASP A 112 -22.61 10.88 -20.05
N ASN A 113 -21.31 10.70 -19.75
CA ASN A 113 -20.81 10.25 -18.45
C ASN A 113 -21.33 8.86 -18.01
N GLN A 114 -21.84 8.04 -18.94
CA GLN A 114 -22.34 6.69 -18.65
C GLN A 114 -21.20 5.66 -18.53
N ASP A 115 -20.07 5.90 -19.20
CA ASP A 115 -18.91 5.02 -19.23
C ASP A 115 -18.06 5.11 -17.94
N GLY A 116 -17.26 4.07 -17.66
CA GLY A 116 -16.36 4.00 -16.49
C GLY A 116 -17.03 3.62 -15.17
N GLU A 117 -16.22 3.36 -14.14
CA GLU A 117 -16.67 2.88 -12.83
C GLU A 117 -17.41 3.98 -12.03
N ASN A 118 -18.55 3.63 -11.43
CA ASN A 118 -19.32 4.55 -10.59
C ASN A 118 -18.84 4.53 -9.13
N ASN A 119 -18.38 3.39 -8.63
CA ASN A 119 -17.90 3.23 -7.26
C ASN A 119 -16.37 3.21 -7.20
N ASN A 120 -15.75 4.38 -7.23
CA ASN A 120 -14.29 4.52 -7.26
C ASN A 120 -13.61 4.33 -5.90
N ILE A 121 -14.39 4.34 -4.81
CA ILE A 121 -13.87 4.32 -3.44
C ILE A 121 -12.91 5.50 -3.19
N SER A 122 -13.31 6.66 -3.69
CA SER A 122 -12.55 7.91 -3.63
C SER A 122 -13.10 8.85 -2.56
N MET A 123 -12.35 9.93 -2.26
CA MET A 123 -12.79 11.01 -1.38
C MET A 123 -12.07 12.31 -1.79
N ASN A 124 -12.81 13.40 -1.94
CA ASN A 124 -12.25 14.69 -2.39
C ASN A 124 -11.72 15.57 -1.25
N PHE A 125 -11.95 15.17 0.00
CA PHE A 125 -11.58 15.88 1.23
C PHE A 125 -12.19 17.29 1.36
N GLY A 126 -13.37 17.51 0.78
CA GLY A 126 -14.21 18.68 0.96
C GLY A 126 -14.39 19.56 -0.29
N VAL A 127 -13.55 19.41 -1.31
CA VAL A 127 -13.64 20.20 -2.55
C VAL A 127 -13.51 19.28 -3.75
N GLU A 128 -14.48 19.23 -4.65
CA GLU A 128 -14.38 18.43 -5.88
C GLU A 128 -13.36 19.06 -6.86
N GLY A 129 -12.33 18.32 -7.23
CA GLY A 129 -11.30 18.75 -8.18
C GLY A 129 -10.22 19.68 -7.59
N PRO A 130 -9.59 20.54 -8.42
CA PRO A 130 -8.53 21.44 -7.99
C PRO A 130 -8.98 22.42 -6.88
N THR A 131 -8.06 22.74 -5.96
CA THR A 131 -8.28 23.71 -4.88
C THR A 131 -6.98 24.39 -4.49
N ASP A 132 -7.08 25.59 -3.95
CA ASP A 132 -5.96 26.36 -3.37
C ASP A 132 -5.93 26.26 -1.83
N ASP A 133 -6.87 25.55 -1.21
CA ASP A 133 -6.91 25.37 0.24
C ASP A 133 -5.70 24.52 0.71
N PRO A 134 -4.76 25.09 1.48
CA PRO A 134 -3.54 24.40 1.89
C PRO A 134 -3.83 23.21 2.84
N ALA A 135 -4.93 23.24 3.59
CA ALA A 135 -5.30 22.14 4.48
C ALA A 135 -5.77 20.92 3.66
N ILE A 136 -6.59 21.14 2.63
CA ILE A 136 -7.04 20.08 1.73
C ILE A 136 -5.87 19.54 0.91
N ILE A 137 -5.04 20.42 0.32
CA ILE A 137 -3.86 20.01 -0.44
C ILE A 137 -2.92 19.14 0.43
N GLY A 138 -2.67 19.56 1.67
CA GLY A 138 -1.85 18.82 2.61
C GLY A 138 -2.44 17.45 2.99
N MET A 139 -3.75 17.38 3.19
CA MET A 139 -4.45 16.11 3.46
C MET A 139 -4.38 15.15 2.27
N ARG A 140 -4.60 15.65 1.05
CA ARG A 140 -4.49 14.87 -0.19
C ARG A 140 -3.08 14.34 -0.39
N GLU A 141 -2.05 15.16 -0.21
CA GLU A 141 -0.66 14.70 -0.30
C GLU A 141 -0.37 13.61 0.74
N ARG A 142 -0.87 13.77 1.98
CA ARG A 142 -0.74 12.74 3.02
C ARG A 142 -1.42 11.43 2.61
N GLN A 143 -2.63 11.47 2.04
CA GLN A 143 -3.32 10.26 1.56
C GLN A 143 -2.59 9.57 0.42
N ILE A 144 -2.04 10.33 -0.53
CA ILE A 144 -1.20 9.79 -1.60
C ILE A 144 0.00 9.07 -0.99
N LYS A 145 0.70 9.69 -0.03
CA LYS A 145 1.83 9.08 0.67
C LYS A 145 1.43 7.85 1.48
N ASN A 146 0.26 7.86 2.14
CA ASN A 146 -0.28 6.72 2.87
C ASN A 146 -0.47 5.52 1.96
N MET A 147 -1.17 5.71 0.83
CA MET A 147 -1.46 4.63 -0.11
C MET A 147 -0.20 4.10 -0.79
N LEU A 148 0.74 4.97 -1.17
CA LEU A 148 2.06 4.56 -1.67
C LEU A 148 2.85 3.78 -0.62
N ALA A 149 2.91 4.27 0.63
CA ALA A 149 3.62 3.59 1.69
C ALA A 149 2.98 2.21 1.99
N THR A 150 1.65 2.12 2.09
CA THR A 150 0.94 0.84 2.24
C THR A 150 1.29 -0.12 1.11
N LEU A 151 1.25 0.33 -0.15
CA LEU A 151 1.60 -0.48 -1.32
C LEU A 151 3.01 -1.07 -1.23
N PHE A 152 4.01 -0.23 -0.95
CA PHE A 152 5.41 -0.64 -0.91
C PHE A 152 5.83 -1.34 0.40
N LEU A 153 5.02 -1.25 1.47
CA LEU A 153 5.21 -1.96 2.74
C LEU A 153 4.39 -3.26 2.84
N SER A 154 3.57 -3.60 1.85
CA SER A 154 2.79 -4.85 1.84
C SER A 154 3.60 -6.05 1.31
N GLN A 155 3.30 -7.25 1.77
CA GLN A 155 3.75 -8.48 1.10
C GLN A 155 3.07 -8.63 -0.27
N GLY A 156 3.68 -9.39 -1.18
CA GLY A 156 3.23 -9.55 -2.57
C GLY A 156 3.98 -8.68 -3.57
N VAL A 157 3.43 -8.47 -4.76
CA VAL A 157 4.09 -7.71 -5.84
C VAL A 157 3.39 -6.37 -6.04
N PRO A 158 4.02 -5.22 -5.73
CA PRO A 158 3.40 -3.92 -5.97
C PRO A 158 3.48 -3.53 -7.45
N MET A 159 2.39 -2.99 -7.99
CA MET A 159 2.31 -2.31 -9.28
C MET A 159 1.97 -0.84 -9.06
N LEU A 160 2.74 0.05 -9.69
CA LEU A 160 2.55 1.50 -9.65
C LEU A 160 2.09 1.99 -11.02
N LEU A 161 0.99 2.75 -11.06
CA LEU A 161 0.54 3.43 -12.27
C LEU A 161 1.48 4.61 -12.58
N SER A 162 1.88 4.73 -13.85
CA SER A 162 2.75 5.83 -14.30
C SER A 162 2.11 7.20 -14.05
N GLY A 163 2.90 8.08 -13.41
CA GLY A 163 2.53 9.45 -13.12
C GLY A 163 1.97 9.65 -11.70
N ASP A 164 1.61 8.59 -11.00
CA ASP A 164 1.17 8.69 -9.60
C ASP A 164 2.30 9.15 -8.68
N GLU A 165 3.55 8.87 -9.03
CA GLU A 165 4.74 9.37 -8.34
C GLU A 165 4.88 10.90 -8.37
N CYS A 166 4.16 11.57 -9.29
CA CYS A 166 4.20 13.02 -9.46
C CYS A 166 2.80 13.64 -9.54
N ARG A 167 1.75 12.98 -9.03
CA ARG A 167 0.37 13.48 -9.02
C ARG A 167 -0.20 13.79 -10.42
N ARG A 168 0.05 12.91 -11.40
CA ARG A 168 -0.66 12.95 -12.70
C ARG A 168 -2.16 12.97 -12.45
N THR A 169 -2.88 13.77 -13.23
CA THR A 169 -4.33 13.93 -13.15
C THR A 169 -4.94 13.71 -14.52
N GLN A 170 -6.10 13.06 -14.54
CA GLN A 170 -7.00 12.95 -15.68
C GLN A 170 -8.23 13.86 -15.49
N ARG A 171 -8.12 14.84 -14.56
CA ARG A 171 -9.15 15.83 -14.24
C ARG A 171 -10.47 15.22 -13.79
N GLY A 172 -10.41 14.07 -13.12
CA GLY A 172 -11.60 13.34 -12.69
C GLY A 172 -12.23 12.49 -13.79
N ASN A 173 -11.62 12.37 -14.98
CA ASN A 173 -12.00 11.34 -15.92
C ASN A 173 -11.37 10.00 -15.48
N ASN A 174 -12.19 9.01 -15.17
CA ASN A 174 -11.76 7.70 -14.67
C ASN A 174 -11.74 6.60 -15.75
N ASN A 175 -11.91 6.99 -17.02
CA ASN A 175 -11.96 6.08 -18.15
C ASN A 175 -11.41 6.74 -19.41
N THR A 176 -10.14 7.15 -19.41
CA THR A 176 -9.56 7.95 -20.50
C THR A 176 -9.19 7.16 -21.76
N TYR A 177 -9.92 6.09 -22.08
CA TYR A 177 -9.58 5.16 -23.16
C TYR A 177 -9.54 5.82 -24.55
N CYS A 178 -10.35 6.86 -24.77
CA CYS A 178 -10.47 7.59 -26.03
C CYS A 178 -9.83 8.99 -26.01
N GLN A 179 -9.04 9.32 -24.98
CA GLN A 179 -8.48 10.65 -24.79
C GLN A 179 -7.02 10.72 -25.24
N ASP A 180 -6.75 10.78 -26.54
CA ASP A 180 -5.42 11.02 -27.14
C ASP A 180 -5.02 12.51 -27.01
N ASN A 181 -4.94 13.04 -25.79
CA ASN A 181 -4.71 14.47 -25.52
C ASN A 181 -4.20 14.74 -24.10
N ALA A 182 -4.10 16.03 -23.73
CA ALA A 182 -3.59 16.50 -22.43
C ALA A 182 -4.31 15.96 -21.18
N ILE A 183 -5.49 15.32 -21.32
CA ILE A 183 -6.15 14.61 -20.22
C ILE A 183 -5.37 13.33 -19.86
N SER A 184 -4.84 12.60 -20.84
CA SER A 184 -4.10 11.35 -20.59
C SER A 184 -2.58 11.50 -20.75
N TRP A 185 -2.09 12.58 -21.38
CA TRP A 185 -0.65 12.80 -21.60
C TRP A 185 0.12 12.94 -20.29
N PHE A 186 1.35 12.45 -20.30
CA PHE A 186 2.25 12.64 -19.18
C PHE A 186 2.80 14.08 -19.21
N ASP A 187 2.34 14.90 -18.27
CA ASP A 187 2.89 16.24 -18.06
C ASP A 187 4.19 16.16 -17.24
N TRP A 188 5.33 16.24 -17.93
CA TRP A 188 6.65 16.20 -17.32
C TRP A 188 6.95 17.35 -16.35
N SER A 189 6.21 18.46 -16.44
CA SER A 189 6.37 19.57 -15.48
C SER A 189 6.00 19.15 -14.05
N LEU A 190 5.14 18.13 -13.91
CA LEU A 190 4.69 17.59 -12.63
C LEU A 190 5.84 16.98 -11.81
N VAL A 191 6.86 16.42 -12.46
CA VAL A 191 8.04 15.87 -11.76
C VAL A 191 8.76 16.97 -10.97
N ASN A 192 8.90 18.15 -11.56
CA ASN A 192 9.51 19.31 -10.88
C ASN A 192 8.56 19.93 -9.86
N LYS A 193 7.28 20.09 -10.22
CA LYS A 193 6.24 20.65 -9.34
C LYS A 193 6.06 19.82 -8.06
N HIS A 194 6.10 18.50 -8.18
CA HIS A 194 5.89 17.55 -7.09
C HIS A 194 7.16 16.78 -6.72
N LYS A 195 8.33 17.42 -6.84
CA LYS A 195 9.65 16.81 -6.57
C LYS A 195 9.77 16.10 -5.21
N GLY A 196 9.05 16.60 -4.19
CA GLY A 196 9.01 16.00 -2.86
C GLY A 196 8.34 14.62 -2.85
N LEU A 197 7.19 14.51 -3.54
CA LEU A 197 6.50 13.22 -3.70
C LEU A 197 7.29 12.28 -4.60
N TYR A 198 7.87 12.78 -5.69
CA TYR A 198 8.72 11.99 -6.58
C TYR A 198 9.90 11.38 -5.82
N ARG A 199 10.59 12.19 -4.99
CA ARG A 199 11.63 11.72 -4.06
C ARG A 199 11.09 10.65 -3.12
N PHE A 200 9.96 10.92 -2.47
CA PHE A 200 9.36 9.98 -1.52
C PHE A 200 9.07 8.61 -2.16
N CYS A 201 8.46 8.60 -3.36
CA CYS A 201 8.18 7.37 -4.10
C CYS A 201 9.47 6.62 -4.49
N LYS A 202 10.47 7.34 -5.01
CA LYS A 202 11.78 6.77 -5.34
C LYS A 202 12.44 6.10 -4.13
N GLU A 203 12.45 6.77 -2.99
CA GLU A 203 13.04 6.24 -1.76
C GLU A 203 12.21 5.08 -1.16
N LEU A 204 10.88 5.07 -1.31
CA LEU A 204 10.04 3.92 -0.94
C LEU A 204 10.38 2.67 -1.76
N ILE A 205 10.51 2.82 -3.07
CA ILE A 205 10.91 1.73 -3.98
C ILE A 205 12.28 1.19 -3.57
N HIS A 206 13.25 2.10 -3.38
CA HIS A 206 14.59 1.73 -2.94
C HIS A 206 14.57 1.02 -1.58
N PHE A 207 13.81 1.53 -0.62
CA PHE A 207 13.63 0.91 0.70
C PHE A 207 13.11 -0.52 0.58
N ARG A 208 12.02 -0.75 -0.17
CA ARG A 208 11.47 -2.10 -0.41
C ARG A 208 12.50 -3.03 -1.04
N LEU A 209 13.24 -2.56 -2.05
CA LEU A 209 14.26 -3.37 -2.73
C LEU A 209 15.44 -3.74 -1.80
N CYS A 210 15.74 -2.89 -0.82
CA CYS A 210 16.76 -3.15 0.19
C CYS A 210 16.27 -3.96 1.40
N GLU A 211 14.96 -4.22 1.51
CA GLU A 211 14.34 -4.78 2.71
C GLU A 211 13.65 -6.13 2.42
N PRO A 212 14.38 -7.27 2.56
CA PRO A 212 13.82 -8.60 2.34
C PRO A 212 12.61 -8.92 3.22
N THR A 213 12.47 -8.32 4.40
CA THR A 213 11.30 -8.47 5.29
C THR A 213 9.98 -8.14 4.57
N LEU A 214 9.99 -7.28 3.54
CA LEU A 214 8.82 -6.89 2.76
C LEU A 214 8.56 -7.73 1.50
N ARG A 215 9.45 -8.68 1.19
CA ARG A 215 9.43 -9.48 -0.04
C ARG A 215 9.52 -10.97 0.28
N GLN A 216 8.73 -11.41 1.27
CA GLN A 216 8.73 -12.80 1.69
C GLN A 216 8.14 -13.69 0.60
N ARG A 217 8.75 -14.86 0.41
CA ARG A 217 8.25 -15.88 -0.52
C ARG A 217 7.11 -16.69 0.06
N ASN A 218 7.08 -16.84 1.37
CA ASN A 218 6.05 -17.61 2.08
C ASN A 218 5.12 -16.66 2.84
N PHE A 219 3.89 -17.12 3.09
CA PHE A 219 2.99 -16.41 3.97
C PHE A 219 3.55 -16.28 5.39
N LEU A 220 3.23 -15.15 6.01
CA LEU A 220 3.53 -14.88 7.41
C LEU A 220 2.66 -15.76 8.30
N THR A 221 3.22 -16.24 9.40
CA THR A 221 2.63 -17.29 10.23
C THR A 221 2.25 -16.82 11.63
N GLY A 222 2.76 -15.68 12.08
CA GLY A 222 2.65 -15.19 13.45
C GLY A 222 3.55 -15.93 14.44
N HIS A 223 4.50 -16.74 13.95
CA HIS A 223 5.42 -17.52 14.78
C HIS A 223 6.85 -16.97 14.69
N SER A 224 7.65 -17.20 15.74
CA SER A 224 9.06 -16.83 15.76
C SER A 224 9.97 -18.00 15.36
N ASP A 225 11.07 -17.69 14.67
CA ASP A 225 12.12 -18.67 14.32
C ASP A 225 13.10 -18.92 15.52
N GLY A 226 12.67 -18.65 16.76
CA GLY A 226 13.48 -18.82 17.98
C GLY A 226 12.98 -18.03 19.20
N VAL A 227 13.47 -18.39 20.39
CA VAL A 227 12.98 -17.86 21.70
C VAL A 227 13.20 -16.36 21.87
N GLU A 228 14.28 -15.80 21.32
CA GLU A 228 14.61 -14.36 21.43
C GLU A 228 14.25 -13.55 20.18
N LYS A 229 13.62 -14.18 19.18
CA LYS A 229 13.25 -13.52 17.92
C LYS A 229 11.80 -13.07 17.96
N LEU A 230 11.54 -11.93 17.35
CA LEU A 230 10.16 -11.50 17.09
C LEU A 230 9.47 -12.47 16.13
N PRO A 231 8.15 -12.69 16.28
CA PRO A 231 7.37 -13.35 15.25
C PRO A 231 7.52 -12.68 13.88
N ASP A 232 7.34 -13.45 12.81
CA ASP A 232 7.37 -12.90 11.45
C ASP A 232 6.29 -11.82 11.21
N ILE A 233 5.21 -11.84 11.99
CA ILE A 233 4.25 -10.75 12.12
C ILE A 233 3.58 -10.71 13.50
N SER A 234 3.28 -9.51 13.99
CA SER A 234 2.50 -9.28 15.22
C SER A 234 1.60 -8.06 15.07
N TRP A 235 0.39 -8.15 15.61
CA TRP A 235 -0.67 -7.15 15.46
C TRP A 235 -1.09 -6.59 16.81
N TYR A 236 -1.12 -5.27 16.93
CA TYR A 236 -1.50 -4.58 18.16
C TYR A 236 -2.46 -3.42 17.90
N ASN A 237 -3.31 -3.14 18.88
CA ASN A 237 -4.15 -1.94 18.91
C ASN A 237 -3.36 -0.72 19.43
N VAL A 238 -4.04 0.42 19.58
CA VAL A 238 -3.41 1.68 20.04
C VAL A 238 -2.86 1.61 21.47
N MET A 239 -3.33 0.67 22.29
CA MET A 239 -2.85 0.45 23.67
C MET A 239 -1.68 -0.56 23.73
N GLY A 240 -1.15 -1.00 22.59
CA GLY A 240 -0.07 -1.98 22.54
C GLY A 240 -0.50 -3.40 22.96
N GLN A 241 -1.81 -3.67 22.99
CA GLN A 241 -2.40 -4.98 23.28
C GLN A 241 -2.77 -5.69 21.98
N SER A 242 -3.07 -6.99 22.02
CA SER A 242 -3.58 -7.72 20.86
C SER A 242 -4.83 -7.05 20.28
N VAL A 243 -4.92 -7.01 18.95
CA VAL A 243 -6.07 -6.43 18.24
C VAL A 243 -7.34 -7.23 18.53
N ASP A 244 -8.43 -6.52 18.85
CA ASP A 244 -9.77 -7.07 18.78
C ASP A 244 -10.42 -6.66 17.45
N TRP A 245 -10.40 -7.57 16.49
CA TRP A 245 -10.89 -7.34 15.13
C TRP A 245 -12.38 -6.97 15.02
N ARG A 246 -13.15 -7.13 16.10
CA ARG A 246 -14.58 -6.73 16.14
C ARG A 246 -14.75 -5.26 16.55
N TYR A 247 -13.87 -4.75 17.41
CA TYR A 247 -14.04 -3.42 18.03
C TYR A 247 -13.00 -2.40 17.57
N ASP A 248 -11.78 -2.83 17.25
CA ASP A 248 -10.75 -1.96 16.68
C ASP A 248 -11.07 -1.69 15.20
N LYS A 249 -11.09 -0.40 14.81
CA LYS A 249 -11.61 0.00 13.49
C LYS A 249 -10.62 0.73 12.59
N HIS A 250 -9.86 1.67 13.15
CA HIS A 250 -9.11 2.66 12.36
C HIS A 250 -7.60 2.57 12.49
N CYS A 251 -7.12 1.90 13.53
CA CYS A 251 -5.73 1.98 13.94
C CYS A 251 -5.12 0.61 14.12
N LEU A 252 -3.90 0.45 13.64
CA LEU A 252 -3.16 -0.80 13.74
C LEU A 252 -1.68 -0.49 13.94
N LEU A 253 -1.07 -1.18 14.89
CA LEU A 253 0.37 -1.31 15.00
C LEU A 253 0.75 -2.72 14.56
N CYS A 254 1.60 -2.81 13.55
CA CYS A 254 2.15 -4.06 13.03
C CYS A 254 3.65 -4.10 13.28
N ILE A 255 4.16 -5.24 13.76
CA ILE A 255 5.61 -5.51 13.82
C ILE A 255 5.90 -6.69 12.90
N LEU A 256 6.84 -6.51 11.96
CA LEU A 256 7.35 -7.56 11.09
C LEU A 256 8.75 -7.94 11.56
N GLY A 257 8.90 -9.17 12.06
CA GLY A 257 10.21 -9.71 12.45
C GLY A 257 11.00 -10.15 11.22
N ALA A 258 12.28 -9.79 11.16
CA ALA A 258 13.16 -10.25 10.09
C ALA A 258 13.39 -11.75 10.19
N ARG A 259 13.10 -12.48 9.11
CA ARG A 259 13.49 -13.90 8.99
C ARG A 259 14.94 -13.99 8.54
N HIS A 260 15.77 -14.62 9.36
CA HIS A 260 17.15 -14.94 9.00
C HIS A 260 17.14 -16.16 8.08
N SER A 261 17.48 -15.97 6.81
CA SER A 261 17.69 -17.10 5.90
C SER A 261 19.11 -17.64 6.14
N SER A 262 19.28 -18.96 6.24
CA SER A 262 20.60 -19.60 6.34
C SER A 262 21.45 -19.50 5.06
N ARG A 263 21.01 -18.73 4.05
CA ARG A 263 21.67 -18.54 2.75
C ARG A 263 21.99 -17.06 2.52
N ARG A 264 22.90 -16.80 1.57
CA ARG A 264 23.56 -15.54 1.17
C ARG A 264 22.67 -14.29 0.89
N VAL A 265 21.40 -14.28 1.28
CA VAL A 265 20.53 -13.10 1.21
C VAL A 265 20.90 -12.20 2.40
N ARG A 266 21.03 -10.89 2.15
CA ARG A 266 21.20 -9.90 3.23
C ARG A 266 20.07 -10.08 4.24
N ASP A 267 20.37 -10.14 5.53
CA ASP A 267 19.33 -10.21 6.54
C ASP A 267 18.43 -8.97 6.45
N GLY A 268 17.12 -9.21 6.53
CA GLY A 268 16.15 -8.14 6.71
C GLY A 268 16.29 -7.48 8.08
N SER A 269 15.56 -6.40 8.28
CA SER A 269 15.44 -5.67 9.53
C SER A 269 14.03 -5.83 10.09
N ASP A 270 13.91 -5.77 11.41
CA ASP A 270 12.60 -5.71 12.05
C ASP A 270 11.95 -4.36 11.70
N LEU A 271 10.68 -4.40 11.32
CA LEU A 271 9.89 -3.22 10.94
C LEU A 271 8.74 -3.03 11.91
N MET A 272 8.43 -1.80 12.25
CA MET A 272 7.26 -1.44 13.03
C MET A 272 6.47 -0.38 12.27
N ILE A 273 5.23 -0.70 11.91
CA ILE A 273 4.35 0.12 11.09
C ILE A 273 3.14 0.50 11.93
N LEU A 274 2.93 1.81 12.09
CA LEU A 274 1.77 2.37 12.77
C LEU A 274 0.91 3.03 11.70
N VAL A 275 -0.39 2.70 11.68
CA VAL A 275 -1.36 3.30 10.77
C VAL A 275 -2.55 3.83 11.54
N ASN A 276 -2.96 5.04 11.20
CA ASN A 276 -4.15 5.70 11.70
C ASN A 276 -4.97 6.16 10.49
N SER A 277 -6.10 5.50 10.20
CA SER A 277 -7.06 5.96 9.18
C SER A 277 -8.17 6.86 9.73
N SER A 278 -8.19 7.10 11.05
CA SER A 278 -9.21 7.93 11.69
C SER A 278 -9.03 9.42 11.35
N PRO A 279 -10.11 10.22 11.43
CA PRO A 279 -10.04 11.67 11.27
C PRO A 279 -9.38 12.37 12.47
N ASP A 280 -9.04 11.65 13.53
CA ASP A 280 -8.49 12.19 14.77
C ASP A 280 -7.01 11.77 14.97
N PRO A 281 -6.20 12.56 15.69
CA PRO A 281 -4.87 12.11 16.11
C PRO A 281 -4.98 10.93 17.07
N GLN A 282 -4.01 10.01 17.01
CA GLN A 282 -4.02 8.78 17.81
C GLN A 282 -2.68 8.55 18.48
N ALA A 283 -2.73 8.23 19.77
CA ALA A 283 -1.56 7.88 20.58
C ALA A 283 -1.38 6.37 20.60
N PHE A 284 -0.24 5.88 20.09
CA PHE A 284 0.11 4.47 20.13
C PHE A 284 1.06 4.21 21.27
N GLU A 285 0.63 3.39 22.23
CA GLU A 285 1.50 2.81 23.25
C GLU A 285 2.25 1.62 22.67
N LEU A 286 3.57 1.56 22.88
CA LEU A 286 4.35 0.43 22.42
C LEU A 286 4.09 -0.83 23.26
N PRO A 287 3.92 -2.00 22.62
CA PRO A 287 3.73 -3.28 23.31
C PRO A 287 4.81 -3.55 24.36
N VAL A 288 4.45 -4.33 25.38
CA VAL A 288 5.39 -4.78 26.42
C VAL A 288 6.57 -5.53 25.77
N GLY A 289 7.79 -5.26 26.25
CA GLY A 289 9.02 -5.83 25.69
C GLY A 289 9.66 -5.02 24.56
N ILE A 290 8.92 -4.13 23.89
CA ILE A 290 9.48 -3.25 22.86
C ILE A 290 10.20 -2.06 23.51
N LYS A 291 11.49 -1.91 23.21
CA LYS A 291 12.34 -0.81 23.69
C LYS A 291 12.36 0.33 22.66
N PRO A 292 11.80 1.53 22.96
CA PRO A 292 11.67 2.60 21.96
C PRO A 292 12.99 3.03 21.33
N LYS A 293 14.06 3.10 22.14
CA LYS A 293 15.38 3.57 21.71
C LYS A 293 16.06 2.67 20.66
N GLU A 294 15.51 1.49 20.41
CA GLU A 294 15.97 0.58 19.37
C GLU A 294 15.38 0.91 17.99
N TRP A 295 14.39 1.80 17.89
CA TRP A 295 13.65 2.04 16.65
C TRP A 295 13.92 3.44 16.10
N ASN A 296 14.31 3.52 14.82
CA ASN A 296 14.49 4.78 14.11
C ASN A 296 13.34 5.01 13.14
N LEU A 297 12.80 6.24 13.15
CA LEU A 297 11.83 6.68 12.17
C LEU A 297 12.43 6.53 10.76
N THR A 298 11.68 5.89 9.88
CA THR A 298 12.08 5.68 8.48
C THR A 298 11.09 6.32 7.52
N ILE A 299 9.78 6.25 7.79
CA ILE A 299 8.72 6.87 6.99
C ILE A 299 7.77 7.62 7.92
N ASP A 300 7.40 8.86 7.59
CA ASP A 300 6.32 9.64 8.21
C ASP A 300 5.52 10.36 7.11
N THR A 301 4.33 9.87 6.81
CA THR A 301 3.51 10.43 5.72
C THR A 301 2.91 11.80 6.05
N ALA A 302 2.86 12.18 7.33
CA ALA A 302 2.37 13.49 7.74
C ALA A 302 3.46 14.57 7.72
N ALA A 303 4.74 14.18 7.70
CA ALA A 303 5.85 15.11 7.58
C ALA A 303 5.97 15.68 6.16
N ARG A 304 6.59 16.87 6.06
CA ARG A 304 6.95 17.47 4.77
C ARG A 304 8.28 16.90 4.29
N SER A 305 8.42 16.73 2.97
CA SER A 305 9.72 16.40 2.37
C SER A 305 10.77 17.46 2.75
N PRO A 306 12.02 17.06 3.10
CA PRO A 306 12.57 15.71 3.02
C PRO A 306 12.46 14.86 4.30
N LEU A 307 11.68 15.29 5.29
CA LEU A 307 11.53 14.61 6.60
C LEU A 307 10.45 13.50 6.59
N ASP A 308 9.86 13.23 5.44
CA ASP A 308 8.84 12.19 5.25
C ASP A 308 9.41 10.80 5.00
N ILE A 309 10.67 10.69 4.58
CA ILE A 309 11.39 9.42 4.45
C ILE A 309 12.89 9.59 4.67
N PHE A 310 13.48 8.67 5.43
CA PHE A 310 14.87 8.63 5.85
C PHE A 310 15.57 7.38 5.27
N PRO A 311 16.09 7.45 4.04
CA PRO A 311 16.64 6.26 3.35
C PRO A 311 17.88 5.67 4.03
N LYS A 312 18.59 6.48 4.82
CA LYS A 312 19.75 6.04 5.63
C LYS A 312 19.35 5.50 7.01
N ARG A 313 18.05 5.43 7.31
CA ARG A 313 17.49 4.98 8.61
C ARG A 313 18.01 5.80 9.79
N ASP A 314 18.25 7.07 9.53
CA ASP A 314 18.82 8.08 10.44
C ASP A 314 17.76 9.07 10.95
N GLY A 315 16.48 8.78 10.76
CA GLY A 315 15.40 9.55 11.36
C GLY A 315 15.42 9.46 12.89
N ALA A 316 14.60 10.33 13.51
CA ALA A 316 14.53 10.44 14.95
C ALA A 316 14.30 9.08 15.63
N THR A 317 15.00 8.88 16.75
CA THR A 317 14.78 7.68 17.56
C THR A 317 13.43 7.78 18.23
N LEU A 318 12.67 6.70 18.24
CA LEU A 318 11.39 6.67 18.92
C LEU A 318 11.58 6.88 20.43
N TYR A 319 11.07 8.00 20.93
CA TYR A 319 11.02 8.34 22.36
C TYR A 319 9.97 9.44 22.59
N PRO A 320 9.10 9.36 23.61
CA PRO A 320 8.96 8.32 24.64
C PRO A 320 8.30 7.02 24.11
N ARG A 321 7.81 6.13 24.99
CA ARG A 321 7.08 4.88 24.62
C ARG A 321 5.75 5.12 23.89
N VAL A 322 5.33 6.37 23.73
CA VAL A 322 4.09 6.74 23.07
C VAL A 322 4.42 7.46 21.77
N ALA A 323 3.87 6.97 20.66
CA ALA A 323 3.97 7.59 19.35
C ALA A 323 2.63 8.24 18.97
N VAL A 324 2.59 9.57 18.88
CA VAL A 324 1.37 10.28 18.47
C VAL A 324 1.37 10.46 16.96
N LEU A 325 0.41 9.84 16.28
CA LEU A 325 0.19 9.96 14.84
C LEU A 325 -0.90 11.01 14.57
N PRO A 326 -0.69 11.96 13.64
CA PRO A 326 -1.76 12.84 13.16
C PRO A 326 -2.93 12.04 12.53
N PRO A 327 -4.09 12.69 12.31
CA PRO A 327 -5.18 12.12 11.53
C PRO A 327 -4.70 11.53 10.21
N ARG A 328 -5.25 10.37 9.82
CA ARG A 328 -5.03 9.76 8.50
C ARG A 328 -3.55 9.70 8.11
N SER A 329 -2.71 9.07 8.93
CA SER A 329 -1.26 9.02 8.73
C SER A 329 -0.67 7.62 8.95
N LEU A 330 0.54 7.42 8.42
CA LEU A 330 1.33 6.21 8.57
C LEU A 330 2.75 6.59 9.01
N ARG A 331 3.27 5.83 9.98
CA ARG A 331 4.70 5.84 10.30
C ARG A 331 5.29 4.45 10.20
N CYS A 332 6.51 4.35 9.69
CA CYS A 332 7.30 3.13 9.69
C CYS A 332 8.63 3.39 10.39
N PHE A 333 9.01 2.47 11.27
CA PHE A 333 10.26 2.46 11.99
C PHE A 333 11.04 1.20 11.66
N VAL A 334 12.35 1.33 11.64
CA VAL A 334 13.27 0.19 11.47
C VAL A 334 14.04 0.02 12.76
N ARG A 335 14.16 -1.24 13.23
CA ARG A 335 14.99 -1.55 14.39
C ARG A 335 16.46 -1.37 14.03
N ARG A 336 17.20 -0.68 14.89
CA ARG A 336 18.66 -0.57 14.82
C ARG A 336 19.23 -1.97 14.91
N GLY A 337 20.01 -2.38 13.92
CA GLY A 337 20.88 -3.53 14.07
C GLY A 337 21.76 -3.27 15.29
N GLY A 338 21.74 -4.17 16.27
CA GLY A 338 22.67 -4.09 17.39
C GLY A 338 24.07 -3.94 16.81
N ARG A 339 24.79 -2.88 17.17
CA ARG A 339 26.25 -2.92 17.04
C ARG A 339 26.66 -4.11 17.90
N LYS A 340 27.06 -5.20 17.26
CA LYS A 340 27.82 -6.25 17.93
C LYS A 340 29.10 -5.64 18.47
#